data_AF-A0A7C7DSG2-F1
#
_entry.id   AF-A0A7C7DSG2-F1
#
_cell.length_a   1.000
_cell.length_b   1.000
_cell.length_c   1.000
_cell.angle_alpha   90.00
_cell.angle_beta   90.00
_cell.angle_gamma   90.00
#
_symmetry.space_group_name_H-M   'P 1'
#
loop_
_entity.id
_entity.type
_entity.pdbx_description
1 polymer ?
#
loop_
_entity_poly.entity_id
_entity_poly.type
_entity_poly.pdbx_seq_one_letter_code
_entity_poly.pdbx_strand_id
1 'polypeptide(L)'
;MTKKQIIIVSVIAAVLITAIFAVVLHNRSSNSVASAGFQTQSIERREIPSGTVEANQSEETDQFKTADQSKGSNNSSTNSRNTSLNASGTIVYDPSLFEEVPIKTAPPETSGYSIPKSHHFYDIHGSVDLNDKHKAKLVITIDRGTNFQEQLQELNNIIEPILGTKTAEEIVAYVKTKTSPSVVLDRWWKTESKKIKVSSSFNSNYITFQSWDK
;
A
#
# COMPACT_ATOMS: atom_id res chain seq x y z
N MET A 1 -25.82 12.53 46.76
CA MET A 1 -26.02 13.55 45.71
C MET A 1 -27.13 14.49 46.18
N THR A 2 -26.86 15.78 46.32
CA THR A 2 -27.85 16.74 46.84
C THR A 2 -28.75 17.25 45.71
N LYS A 3 -30.02 17.59 46.00
CA LYS A 3 -31.02 18.02 44.99
C LYS A 3 -30.51 19.12 44.03
N LYS A 4 -29.55 19.95 44.47
CA LYS A 4 -28.92 21.00 43.66
C LYS A 4 -27.98 20.45 42.57
N GLN A 5 -27.32 19.31 42.80
CA GLN A 5 -26.42 18.68 41.82
C GLN A 5 -27.21 18.02 40.67
N ILE A 6 -28.42 17.52 40.94
CA ILE A 6 -29.27 16.89 39.90
C ILE A 6 -29.78 17.94 38.90
N ILE A 7 -30.10 19.14 39.37
CA ILE A 7 -30.60 20.24 38.51
C ILE A 7 -29.51 20.71 37.53
N ILE A 8 -28.27 20.85 38.00
CA ILE A 8 -27.15 21.33 37.16
C ILE A 8 -26.82 20.31 36.06
N VAL A 9 -26.81 19.01 36.38
CA VAL A 9 -26.58 17.96 35.37
C VAL A 9 -27.71 17.90 34.34
N SER A 10 -28.96 18.12 34.76
CA SER A 10 -30.11 18.14 33.85
C SER A 10 -30.07 19.31 32.86
N VAL A 11 -29.59 20.48 33.28
CA VAL A 11 -29.46 21.65 32.38
C VAL A 11 -28.36 21.44 31.36
N ILE A 12 -27.23 20.87 31.75
CA ILE A 12 -26.11 20.57 30.84
C ILE A 12 -26.52 19.53 29.79
N ALA A 13 -27.26 18.48 30.19
CA ALA A 13 -27.75 17.47 29.26
C ALA A 13 -28.74 18.04 28.22
N ALA A 14 -29.63 18.96 28.64
CA ALA A 14 -30.60 19.58 27.74
C ALA A 14 -29.93 20.46 26.65
N VAL A 15 -28.86 21.18 27.00
CA VAL A 15 -28.10 22.02 26.06
C VAL A 15 -27.31 21.16 25.06
N LEU A 16 -26.77 20.02 25.50
CA LEU A 16 -26.07 19.07 24.61
C LEU A 16 -27.01 18.43 23.58
N ILE A 17 -28.23 18.07 23.99
CA ILE A 17 -29.22 17.46 23.09
C ILE A 17 -29.68 18.47 22.02
N THR A 18 -29.93 19.73 22.39
CA THR A 18 -30.34 20.75 21.40
C THR A 18 -29.23 21.10 20.41
N ALA A 19 -27.96 21.11 20.84
CA ALA A 19 -26.82 21.32 19.95
C ALA A 19 -26.68 20.18 18.91
N ILE A 20 -26.88 18.93 19.32
CA ILE A 20 -26.84 17.77 18.39
C ILE A 20 -27.99 17.86 17.38
N PHE A 21 -29.21 18.20 17.82
CA PHE A 21 -30.33 18.37 16.90
C PHE A 21 -30.11 19.53 15.91
N ALA A 22 -29.51 20.65 16.34
CA ALA A 22 -29.19 21.75 15.45
C ALA A 22 -28.18 21.34 14.35
N VAL A 23 -27.14 20.56 14.69
CA VAL A 23 -26.17 20.04 13.70
C VAL A 23 -26.82 19.04 12.75
N VAL A 24 -27.69 18.15 13.25
CA VAL A 24 -28.39 17.15 12.43
C VAL A 24 -29.42 17.78 11.49
N LEU A 25 -30.15 18.81 11.94
CA LEU A 25 -31.10 19.53 11.08
C LEU A 25 -30.39 20.43 10.06
N HIS A 26 -29.25 21.06 10.42
CA HIS A 26 -28.52 21.89 9.47
C HIS A 26 -27.84 21.05 8.37
N ASN A 27 -27.40 19.82 8.68
CA ASN A 27 -26.93 18.86 7.67
C ASN A 27 -28.05 18.21 6.84
N ARG A 28 -29.33 18.38 7.20
CA ARG A 28 -30.46 17.78 6.48
C ARG A 28 -31.07 18.68 5.40
N SER A 29 -30.59 19.92 5.23
CA SER A 29 -31.08 20.84 4.20
C SER A 29 -30.37 20.69 2.84
N SER A 30 -29.44 19.75 2.70
CA SER A 30 -28.77 19.45 1.43
C SER A 30 -28.59 17.95 1.29
N ASN A 31 -29.69 17.24 1.00
CA ASN A 31 -29.76 16.19 -0.01
C ASN A 31 -31.07 15.40 0.14
N SER A 32 -31.83 15.42 -0.95
CA SER A 32 -33.06 14.67 -1.15
C SER A 32 -32.84 13.17 -1.02
N VAL A 33 -33.81 12.52 -0.37
CA VAL A 33 -33.99 11.07 -0.26
C VAL A 33 -34.26 10.45 -1.64
N ALA A 34 -33.61 9.32 -1.93
CA ALA A 34 -34.19 8.30 -2.81
C ALA A 34 -33.78 6.89 -2.36
N SER A 35 -34.81 6.17 -1.90
CA SER A 35 -35.11 4.73 -1.98
C SER A 35 -34.01 3.66 -1.90
N ALA A 36 -34.30 2.67 -1.06
CA ALA A 36 -33.69 1.35 -1.01
C ALA A 36 -33.73 0.61 -2.35
N GLY A 37 -32.67 -0.18 -2.60
CA GLY A 37 -32.60 -1.20 -3.64
C GLY A 37 -31.24 -1.92 -3.55
N PHE A 38 -31.24 -3.16 -3.06
CA PHE A 38 -30.09 -4.06 -3.23
C PHE A 38 -29.86 -4.27 -4.73
N GLN A 39 -28.73 -3.79 -5.26
CA GLN A 39 -28.16 -4.27 -6.53
C GLN A 39 -26.65 -4.38 -6.41
N THR A 40 -26.16 -5.62 -6.54
CA THR A 40 -24.79 -5.98 -6.87
C THR A 40 -24.34 -5.27 -8.14
N GLN A 41 -23.39 -4.35 -8.06
CA GLN A 41 -22.69 -3.84 -9.24
C GLN A 41 -21.52 -4.75 -9.56
N SER A 42 -21.67 -5.50 -10.66
CA SER A 42 -20.58 -6.10 -11.41
C SER A 42 -19.64 -5.00 -11.91
N ILE A 43 -18.34 -5.19 -11.72
CA ILE A 43 -17.32 -4.31 -12.30
C ILE A 43 -17.32 -4.55 -13.82
N GLU A 44 -17.92 -3.63 -14.56
CA GLU A 44 -17.84 -3.57 -16.02
C GLU A 44 -16.45 -3.08 -16.44
N ARG A 45 -15.71 -3.97 -17.11
CA ARG A 45 -14.39 -3.69 -17.68
C ARG A 45 -14.57 -2.76 -18.87
N ARG A 46 -14.17 -1.48 -18.74
CA ARG A 46 -14.06 -0.58 -19.91
C ARG A 46 -12.98 -1.13 -20.85
N GLU A 47 -13.40 -1.56 -22.03
CA GLU A 47 -12.51 -1.73 -23.18
C GLU A 47 -12.03 -0.36 -23.68
N ILE A 48 -10.74 -0.28 -23.99
CA ILE A 48 -10.12 0.89 -24.59
C ILE A 48 -10.41 0.83 -26.10
N PRO A 49 -10.99 1.88 -26.71
CA PRO A 49 -11.29 1.87 -28.14
C PRO A 49 -9.99 1.91 -28.96
N SER A 50 -9.77 0.89 -29.78
CA SER A 50 -8.81 0.96 -30.89
C SER A 50 -9.42 1.83 -31.99
N GLY A 51 -8.85 3.01 -32.20
CA GLY A 51 -9.18 3.89 -33.31
C GLY A 51 -8.41 3.49 -34.56
N THR A 52 -9.17 3.11 -35.59
CA THR A 52 -8.76 2.85 -36.97
C THR A 52 -8.15 4.09 -37.63
N VAL A 53 -7.02 3.92 -38.31
CA VAL A 53 -6.55 4.81 -39.38
C VAL A 53 -6.44 3.96 -40.66
N GLU A 54 -7.38 4.16 -41.57
CA GLU A 54 -7.32 3.78 -43.00
C GLU A 54 -7.06 5.07 -43.79
N ALA A 55 -6.35 5.12 -44.92
CA ALA A 55 -5.77 4.09 -45.79
C ALA A 55 -4.67 4.75 -46.65
N ASN A 56 -3.74 3.94 -47.18
CA ASN A 56 -3.55 3.87 -48.63
C ASN A 56 -2.78 2.60 -49.04
N GLN A 57 -3.21 2.07 -50.18
CA GLN A 57 -3.05 0.74 -50.75
C GLN A 57 -1.67 0.41 -51.33
N SER A 58 -1.32 -0.87 -51.34
CA SER A 58 -0.84 -1.71 -52.48
C SER A 58 -0.21 -2.99 -51.89
N GLU A 59 -0.93 -4.12 -51.91
CA GLU A 59 -0.90 -5.19 -52.93
C GLU A 59 0.19 -6.27 -52.72
N GLU A 60 -0.26 -7.51 -52.90
CA GLU A 60 0.45 -8.79 -53.09
C GLU A 60 1.05 -9.59 -51.92
N THR A 61 0.28 -10.63 -51.56
CA THR A 61 0.60 -12.08 -51.60
C THR A 61 2.00 -12.62 -51.29
N ASP A 62 1.96 -13.66 -50.44
CA ASP A 62 2.64 -14.95 -50.56
C ASP A 62 4.01 -15.22 -49.88
N GLN A 63 4.03 -16.44 -49.31
CA GLN A 63 5.14 -17.37 -49.11
C GLN A 63 6.00 -17.31 -47.83
N PHE A 64 5.60 -18.22 -46.94
CA PHE A 64 6.45 -19.24 -46.31
C PHE A 64 7.75 -19.53 -47.09
N LYS A 65 8.93 -19.38 -46.46
CA LYS A 65 10.15 -20.08 -46.88
C LYS A 65 11.13 -20.32 -45.73
N THR A 66 11.20 -21.60 -45.40
CA THR A 66 12.27 -22.39 -44.82
C THR A 66 13.66 -21.95 -45.26
N ALA A 67 14.59 -21.82 -44.30
CA ALA A 67 16.02 -21.86 -44.57
C ALA A 67 16.55 -23.24 -44.18
N ASP A 68 16.78 -24.06 -45.21
CA ASP A 68 17.48 -25.34 -45.12
C ASP A 68 18.94 -25.08 -45.52
N GLN A 69 19.89 -25.47 -44.67
CA GLN A 69 21.28 -25.70 -45.08
C GLN A 69 21.70 -27.11 -44.66
N SER A 70 21.52 -28.00 -45.63
CA SER A 70 22.18 -29.29 -45.81
C SER A 70 23.66 -29.30 -45.42
N LYS A 71 24.03 -30.31 -44.63
CA LYS A 71 25.18 -31.18 -44.93
C LYS A 71 25.16 -32.45 -44.07
N GLY A 72 25.08 -33.61 -44.74
CA GLY A 72 25.68 -34.87 -44.26
C GLY A 72 24.72 -36.03 -44.00
N SER A 73 24.48 -36.85 -45.03
CA SER A 73 23.93 -38.21 -44.92
C SER A 73 24.74 -39.10 -43.97
N ASN A 74 24.06 -39.96 -43.20
CA ASN A 74 24.05 -41.41 -43.44
C ASN A 74 23.05 -42.14 -42.51
N ASN A 75 22.26 -43.03 -43.12
CA ASN A 75 21.38 -44.00 -42.48
C ASN A 75 22.14 -44.92 -41.50
N SER A 76 21.55 -45.19 -40.33
CA SER A 76 21.36 -46.59 -39.89
C SER A 76 20.28 -46.69 -38.81
N SER A 77 19.47 -47.73 -38.96
CA SER A 77 18.28 -48.16 -38.24
C SER A 77 18.44 -48.50 -36.75
N THR A 78 17.31 -48.41 -36.04
CA THR A 78 16.87 -49.23 -34.88
C THR A 78 17.78 -49.32 -33.65
N ASN A 79 17.35 -48.75 -32.53
CA ASN A 79 16.75 -49.55 -31.45
C ASN A 79 16.19 -48.67 -30.32
N SER A 80 14.93 -48.94 -30.00
CA SER A 80 14.29 -48.53 -28.75
C SER A 80 15.02 -49.19 -27.57
N ARG A 81 15.63 -48.37 -26.71
CA ARG A 81 15.97 -48.77 -25.35
C ARG A 81 15.54 -47.65 -24.40
N ASN A 82 14.48 -47.94 -23.65
CA ASN A 82 14.13 -47.24 -22.43
C ASN A 82 15.33 -47.27 -21.48
N THR A 83 16.00 -46.14 -21.29
CA THR A 83 16.90 -45.92 -20.15
C THR A 83 16.19 -45.03 -19.16
N SER A 84 15.72 -45.62 -18.06
CA SER A 84 15.22 -44.91 -16.90
C SER A 84 16.30 -43.98 -16.35
N LEU A 85 16.04 -42.67 -16.36
CA LEU A 85 16.86 -41.70 -15.65
C LEU A 85 16.59 -41.89 -14.15
N ASN A 86 17.44 -42.69 -13.51
CA ASN A 86 17.54 -42.75 -12.05
C ASN A 86 18.22 -41.46 -11.59
N ALA A 87 17.45 -40.39 -11.41
CA ALA A 87 17.91 -39.14 -10.82
C ALA A 87 18.08 -39.34 -9.31
N SER A 88 19.15 -40.03 -8.89
CA SER A 88 19.64 -39.96 -7.52
C SER A 88 20.50 -38.71 -7.39
N GLY A 89 19.83 -37.56 -7.36
CA GLY A 89 20.46 -36.28 -7.05
C GLY A 89 20.60 -36.17 -5.54
N THR A 90 21.83 -36.25 -5.02
CA THR A 90 22.14 -35.78 -3.67
C THR A 90 21.82 -34.29 -3.63
N ILE A 91 20.87 -33.89 -2.78
CA ILE A 91 20.62 -32.46 -2.53
C ILE A 91 21.85 -31.94 -1.80
N VAL A 92 22.73 -31.26 -2.51
CA VAL A 92 23.81 -30.48 -1.90
C VAL A 92 23.13 -29.31 -1.20
N TYR A 93 23.04 -29.40 0.13
CA TYR A 93 22.57 -28.29 0.95
C TYR A 93 23.67 -27.24 0.97
N ASP A 94 23.48 -26.18 0.18
CA ASP A 94 24.29 -24.98 0.24
C ASP A 94 23.60 -23.97 1.18
N PRO A 95 24.06 -23.82 2.44
CA PRO A 95 23.49 -22.86 3.37
C PRO A 95 23.62 -21.41 2.89
N SER A 96 24.53 -21.10 1.96
CA SER A 96 24.69 -19.74 1.42
C SER A 96 23.54 -19.30 0.49
N LEU A 97 22.72 -20.25 -0.01
CA LEU A 97 21.48 -19.93 -0.74
C LEU A 97 20.36 -19.41 0.18
N PHE A 98 20.52 -19.56 1.50
CA PHE A 98 19.56 -19.10 2.51
C PHE A 98 20.13 -17.99 3.39
N GLU A 99 21.36 -17.55 3.14
CA GLU A 99 21.87 -16.32 3.76
C GLU A 99 21.12 -15.13 3.14
N GLU A 100 20.14 -14.60 3.87
CA GLU A 100 19.57 -13.30 3.59
C GLU A 100 20.70 -12.28 3.66
N VAL A 101 21.27 -11.93 2.50
CA VAL A 101 22.22 -10.82 2.40
C VAL A 101 21.47 -9.57 2.87
N PRO A 102 21.87 -8.94 3.98
CA PRO A 102 21.18 -7.76 4.47
C PRO A 102 21.21 -6.70 3.39
N ILE A 103 20.03 -6.30 2.89
CA ILE A 103 19.95 -5.21 1.92
C ILE A 103 20.38 -3.96 2.66
N LYS A 104 21.52 -3.41 2.26
CA LYS A 104 22.06 -2.19 2.88
C LYS A 104 21.15 -1.02 2.56
N THR A 105 20.43 -0.52 3.57
CA THR A 105 19.63 0.71 3.50
C THR A 105 20.46 1.90 3.99
N ALA A 106 20.11 3.09 3.50
CA ALA A 106 20.59 4.34 4.06
C ALA A 106 20.01 4.53 5.47
N PRO A 107 20.73 5.25 6.36
CA PRO A 107 20.20 5.61 7.66
C PRO A 107 18.89 6.41 7.51
N PRO A 108 17.86 6.15 8.33
CA PRO A 108 16.57 6.83 8.23
C PRO A 108 16.67 8.35 8.45
N GLU A 109 17.71 8.84 9.11
CA GLU A 109 17.99 10.27 9.32
C GLU A 109 18.28 11.02 8.01
N THR A 110 18.71 10.31 6.96
CA THR A 110 18.94 10.90 5.63
C THR A 110 17.66 11.37 4.94
N SER A 111 16.50 11.00 5.48
CA SER A 111 15.18 11.42 4.98
C SER A 111 14.81 12.87 5.32
N GLY A 112 15.57 13.50 6.23
CA GLY A 112 15.32 14.83 6.77
C GLY A 112 14.41 14.83 8.00
N TYR A 113 13.74 13.73 8.31
CA TYR A 113 12.95 13.59 9.55
C TYR A 113 13.87 13.40 10.76
N SER A 114 13.48 13.98 11.90
CA SER A 114 14.19 13.78 13.17
C SER A 114 13.78 12.45 13.78
N ILE A 115 14.63 11.44 13.63
CA ILE A 115 14.36 10.09 14.11
C ILE A 115 14.92 9.91 15.54
N PRO A 116 14.12 9.48 16.52
CA PRO A 116 14.62 9.23 17.86
C PRO A 116 15.48 7.96 17.88
N LYS A 117 16.56 7.97 18.68
CA LYS A 117 17.47 6.82 18.84
C LYS A 117 16.79 5.57 19.42
N SER A 118 15.71 5.77 20.17
CA SER A 118 14.85 4.73 20.71
C SER A 118 13.42 5.07 20.33
N HIS A 119 12.68 4.07 19.87
CA HIS A 119 11.31 4.22 19.40
C HIS A 119 10.47 2.98 19.71
N HIS A 120 9.16 3.11 19.60
CA HIS A 120 8.20 2.02 19.77
C HIS A 120 7.79 1.35 18.46
N PHE A 121 8.26 1.86 17.32
CA PHE A 121 7.97 1.26 16.01
C PHE A 121 8.51 -0.17 15.90
N TYR A 122 7.82 -1.00 15.12
CA TYR A 122 8.29 -2.33 14.77
C TYR A 122 9.60 -2.25 13.96
N ASP A 123 9.65 -1.32 13.01
CA ASP A 123 10.84 -1.10 12.19
C ASP A 123 10.87 0.34 11.64
N ILE A 124 12.09 0.83 11.40
CA ILE A 124 12.36 2.10 10.74
C ILE A 124 13.62 1.98 9.88
N HIS A 125 13.51 2.36 8.62
CA HIS A 125 14.66 2.35 7.72
C HIS A 125 14.59 3.47 6.67
N GLY A 126 15.76 3.87 6.19
CA GLY A 126 15.89 4.80 5.08
C GLY A 126 15.85 4.09 3.74
N SER A 127 15.99 4.86 2.66
CA SER A 127 15.99 4.31 1.30
C SER A 127 17.12 3.31 1.07
N VAL A 128 16.85 2.25 0.31
CA VAL A 128 17.90 1.38 -0.26
C VAL A 128 18.80 2.11 -1.27
N ASP A 129 18.30 3.19 -1.87
CA ASP A 129 19.04 4.05 -2.81
C ASP A 129 18.64 5.52 -2.62
N LEU A 130 19.59 6.36 -2.22
CA LEU A 130 19.34 7.78 -1.99
C LEU A 130 19.16 8.59 -3.28
N ASN A 131 19.57 8.07 -4.44
CA ASN A 131 19.45 8.76 -5.71
C ASN A 131 18.19 8.33 -6.49
N ASP A 132 17.58 7.20 -6.14
CA ASP A 132 16.35 6.73 -6.75
C ASP A 132 15.11 7.46 -6.18
N LYS A 133 14.50 8.32 -7.01
CA LYS A 133 13.29 9.07 -6.67
C LYS A 133 12.04 8.18 -6.54
N HIS A 134 12.08 6.94 -7.02
CA HIS A 134 10.98 5.99 -6.89
C HIS A 134 11.01 5.24 -5.55
N LYS A 135 12.11 5.32 -4.80
CA LYS A 135 12.25 4.68 -3.48
C LYS A 135 11.94 5.66 -2.35
N ALA A 136 11.22 5.17 -1.35
CA ALA A 136 10.90 5.96 -0.18
C ALA A 136 12.18 6.30 0.57
N LYS A 137 12.34 7.57 0.96
CA LYS A 137 13.45 8.08 1.77
C LYS A 137 13.33 7.63 3.22
N LEU A 138 12.11 7.47 3.70
CA LEU A 138 11.80 6.97 5.02
C LEU A 138 10.67 5.96 4.93
N VAL A 139 10.83 4.83 5.61
CA VAL A 139 9.79 3.84 5.85
C VAL A 139 9.70 3.60 7.35
N ILE A 140 8.50 3.72 7.89
CA ILE A 140 8.18 3.39 9.28
C ILE A 140 7.11 2.31 9.28
N THR A 141 7.37 1.23 10.00
CA THR A 141 6.41 0.14 10.21
C THR A 141 5.81 0.25 11.60
N ILE A 142 4.50 0.48 11.63
CA ILE A 142 3.72 0.60 12.85
C ILE A 142 3.02 -0.73 13.12
N ASP A 143 3.18 -1.28 14.31
CA ASP A 143 2.44 -2.46 14.75
C ASP A 143 1.21 -2.07 15.57
N ARG A 144 0.02 -2.36 15.06
CA ARG A 144 -1.23 -2.14 15.80
C ARG A 144 -1.35 -3.03 17.05
N GLY A 145 -0.66 -4.17 17.07
CA GLY A 145 -0.74 -5.16 18.15
C GLY A 145 -0.01 -4.75 19.43
N THR A 146 0.95 -3.82 19.35
CA THR A 146 1.90 -3.53 20.44
C THR A 146 2.09 -2.03 20.57
N ASN A 147 1.90 -1.40 21.74
CA ASN A 147 2.20 0.04 21.97
C ASN A 147 1.66 1.00 20.90
N PHE A 148 0.44 0.74 20.39
CA PHE A 148 -0.06 1.43 19.20
C PHE A 148 -0.25 2.93 19.43
N GLN A 149 -0.69 3.36 20.62
CA GLN A 149 -0.90 4.79 20.89
C GLN A 149 0.43 5.55 21.00
N GLU A 150 1.43 4.93 21.63
CA GLU A 150 2.78 5.45 21.76
C GLU A 150 3.42 5.61 20.36
N GLN A 151 3.29 4.59 19.51
CA GLN A 151 3.76 4.67 18.12
C GLN A 151 3.06 5.78 17.33
N LEU A 152 1.75 6.00 17.52
CA LEU A 152 1.03 7.09 16.85
C LEU A 152 1.48 8.48 17.32
N GLN A 153 1.77 8.62 18.61
CA GLN A 153 2.32 9.85 19.17
C GLN A 153 3.73 10.12 18.62
N GLU A 154 4.59 9.10 18.60
CA GLU A 154 5.92 9.20 18.01
C GLU A 154 5.85 9.54 16.52
N LEU A 155 4.93 8.92 15.77
CA LEU A 155 4.73 9.22 14.37
C LEU A 155 4.38 10.70 14.19
N ASN A 156 3.43 11.22 14.98
CA ASN A 156 3.06 12.63 14.93
C ASN A 156 4.28 13.53 15.16
N ASN A 157 5.04 13.28 16.22
CA ASN A 157 6.20 14.07 16.60
C ASN A 157 7.28 14.07 15.51
N ILE A 158 7.46 12.94 14.80
CA ILE A 158 8.42 12.82 13.71
C ILE A 158 7.98 13.62 12.50
N ILE A 159 6.70 13.51 12.09
CA ILE A 159 6.25 14.01 10.80
C ILE A 159 5.75 15.47 10.85
N GLU A 160 5.23 15.92 12.00
CA GLU A 160 4.66 17.26 12.17
C GLU A 160 5.63 18.40 11.79
N PRO A 161 6.92 18.40 12.20
CA PRO A 161 7.84 19.47 11.86
C PRO A 161 8.06 19.69 10.35
N ILE A 162 7.83 18.65 9.53
CA ILE A 162 8.08 18.67 8.08
C ILE A 162 6.79 18.78 7.29
N LEU A 163 5.74 18.06 7.71
CA LEU A 163 4.47 17.99 6.99
C LEU A 163 3.48 19.06 7.46
N GLY A 164 3.73 19.67 8.62
CA GLY A 164 2.82 20.58 9.29
C GLY A 164 1.73 19.85 10.08
N THR A 165 1.25 20.50 11.14
CA THR A 165 0.28 19.94 12.12
C THR A 165 -0.95 19.34 11.45
N LYS A 166 -1.60 20.07 10.54
CA LYS A 166 -2.82 19.59 9.87
C LYS A 166 -2.64 18.26 9.13
N THR A 167 -1.55 18.13 8.37
CA THR A 167 -1.28 16.91 7.60
C THR A 167 -0.84 15.77 8.50
N ALA A 168 -0.05 16.06 9.53
CA ALA A 168 0.35 15.07 10.53
C ALA A 168 -0.85 14.48 11.27
N GLU A 169 -1.75 15.34 11.77
CA GLU A 169 -2.99 14.92 12.44
C GLU A 169 -3.89 14.08 11.52
N GLU A 170 -4.04 14.48 10.25
CA GLU A 170 -4.83 13.72 9.28
C GLU A 170 -4.24 12.33 9.02
N ILE A 171 -2.91 12.23 8.88
CA ILE A 171 -2.21 10.97 8.72
C ILE A 171 -2.44 10.08 9.94
N VAL A 172 -2.23 10.60 11.16
CA VAL A 172 -2.42 9.85 12.40
C VAL A 172 -3.88 9.40 12.56
N ALA A 173 -4.84 10.28 12.26
CA ALA A 173 -6.25 9.93 12.27
C ALA A 173 -6.59 8.82 11.26
N TYR A 174 -5.98 8.86 10.08
CA TYR A 174 -6.16 7.80 9.08
C TYR A 174 -5.55 6.47 9.54
N VAL A 175 -4.34 6.47 10.11
CA VAL A 175 -3.70 5.27 10.67
C VAL A 175 -4.60 4.64 11.75
N LYS A 176 -5.25 5.45 12.60
CA LYS A 176 -6.20 4.98 13.63
C LYS A 176 -7.42 4.23 13.06
N THR A 177 -7.75 4.42 11.78
CA THR A 177 -8.87 3.69 11.15
C THR A 177 -8.58 2.20 10.93
N LYS A 178 -7.31 1.78 11.02
CA LYS A 178 -6.91 0.37 11.03
C LYS A 178 -7.32 -0.28 12.35
N THR A 179 -8.59 -0.61 12.50
CA THR A 179 -9.14 -1.19 13.74
C THR A 179 -8.96 -2.70 13.82
N SER A 180 -8.70 -3.38 12.70
CA SER A 180 -8.49 -4.83 12.64
C SER A 180 -7.58 -5.24 11.47
N PRO A 181 -7.06 -6.49 11.43
CA PRO A 181 -6.28 -6.99 10.30
C PRO A 181 -7.01 -6.94 8.96
N SER A 182 -8.34 -6.97 8.95
CA SER A 182 -9.17 -6.97 7.73
C SER A 182 -9.35 -5.59 7.10
N VAL A 183 -9.13 -4.50 7.84
CA VAL A 183 -9.20 -3.14 7.28
C VAL A 183 -7.93 -2.86 6.47
N VAL A 184 -8.07 -2.47 5.22
CA VAL A 184 -6.92 -2.10 4.36
C VAL A 184 -6.80 -0.59 4.32
N LEU A 185 -5.59 -0.09 4.53
CA LEU A 185 -5.23 1.30 4.31
C LEU A 185 -4.50 1.41 2.96
N ASP A 186 -4.82 2.44 2.20
CA ASP A 186 -4.07 2.85 1.01
C ASP A 186 -4.44 4.31 0.69
N ARG A 187 -3.63 5.23 1.21
CA ARG A 187 -3.85 6.66 0.97
C ARG A 187 -2.55 7.39 0.74
N TRP A 188 -2.64 8.41 -0.10
CA TRP A 188 -1.54 9.29 -0.46
C TRP A 188 -1.80 10.73 0.01
N TRP A 189 -0.73 11.40 0.40
CA TRP A 189 -0.67 12.84 0.62
C TRP A 189 0.46 13.43 -0.19
N LYS A 190 0.31 14.71 -0.51
CA LYS A 190 1.34 15.50 -1.19
C LYS A 190 1.41 16.85 -0.51
N THR A 191 2.62 17.22 -0.10
CA THR A 191 2.94 18.56 0.41
C THR A 191 3.80 19.30 -0.60
N GLU A 192 4.31 20.47 -0.23
CA GLU A 192 5.25 21.20 -1.07
C GLU A 192 6.56 20.45 -1.26
N SER A 193 7.04 19.75 -0.23
CA SER A 193 8.36 19.10 -0.19
C SER A 193 8.32 17.58 -0.24
N LYS A 194 7.19 16.94 0.12
CA LYS A 194 7.10 15.49 0.30
C LYS A 194 5.92 14.87 -0.42
N LYS A 195 6.10 13.61 -0.83
CA LYS A 195 5.01 12.68 -1.12
C LYS A 195 4.95 11.65 0.00
N ILE A 196 3.75 11.30 0.46
CA ILE A 196 3.56 10.37 1.57
C ILE A 196 2.55 9.31 1.17
N LYS A 197 2.81 8.06 1.54
CA LYS A 197 1.87 6.95 1.47
C LYS A 197 1.69 6.34 2.85
N VAL A 198 0.45 6.08 3.23
CA VAL A 198 0.14 5.17 4.33
C VAL A 198 -0.63 4.00 3.75
N SER A 199 -0.13 2.79 3.99
CA SER A 199 -0.79 1.58 3.50
C SER A 199 -0.65 0.41 4.45
N SER A 200 -1.54 -0.56 4.35
CA SER A 200 -1.47 -1.83 5.08
C SER A 200 -2.09 -2.95 4.26
N SER A 201 -1.55 -4.16 4.35
CA SER A 201 -2.14 -5.32 3.68
C SER A 201 -3.33 -5.91 4.45
N PHE A 202 -4.18 -6.66 3.73
CA PHE A 202 -5.20 -7.50 4.36
C PHE A 202 -4.55 -8.58 5.23
N ASN A 203 -5.20 -8.91 6.36
CA ASN A 203 -4.70 -9.86 7.36
C ASN A 203 -3.34 -9.47 7.97
N SER A 204 -3.00 -8.18 7.99
CA SER A 204 -1.80 -7.65 8.63
C SER A 204 -2.17 -6.70 9.77
N ASN A 205 -1.42 -6.78 10.87
CA ASN A 205 -1.43 -5.75 11.93
C ASN A 205 -0.51 -4.57 11.63
N TYR A 206 0.34 -4.71 10.60
CA TYR A 206 1.34 -3.70 10.25
C TYR A 206 0.76 -2.64 9.33
N ILE A 207 1.15 -1.41 9.61
CA ILE A 207 0.85 -0.23 8.80
C ILE A 207 2.18 0.38 8.40
N THR A 208 2.34 0.65 7.12
CA THR A 208 3.57 1.20 6.57
C THR A 208 3.33 2.67 6.22
N PHE A 209 4.06 3.56 6.88
CA PHE A 209 4.23 4.95 6.46
C PHE A 209 5.46 5.04 5.56
N GLN A 210 5.33 5.68 4.40
CA GLN A 210 6.40 5.86 3.43
C GLN A 210 6.45 7.33 3.01
N SER A 211 7.65 7.92 2.97
CA SER A 211 7.84 9.30 2.53
C SER A 211 8.92 9.40 1.47
N TRP A 212 8.65 10.16 0.41
CA TRP A 212 9.57 10.52 -0.67
C TRP A 212 9.77 12.02 -0.71
N ASP A 213 10.93 12.44 -1.22
CA ASP A 213 11.12 13.80 -1.70
C ASP A 213 10.30 14.04 -2.97
N LYS A 214 9.85 15.28 -3.16
CA LYS A 214 9.12 15.70 -4.37
C LYS A 214 10.04 16.34 -5.40
#